data_AF-A0A8H8UR75-F1
#
_entry.id   AF-A0A8H8UR75-F1
#
_cell.length_a   1.000
_cell.length_b   1.000
_cell.length_c   1.000
_cell.angle_alpha   90.00
_cell.angle_beta   90.00
_cell.angle_gamma   90.00
#
_symmetry.space_group_name_H-M   'P 1'
#
loop_
_entity.id
_entity.type
_entity.pdbx_description
1 polymer ?
#
loop_
_entity_poly.entity_id
_entity_poly.type
_entity_poly.pdbx_seq_one_letter_code
_entity_poly.pdbx_strand_id
1 'polypeptide(L)'
;MADIIGEPSGLQPESAPVQKQPRRRFIGKRAAAELHKAKAAATAASNPSTPTDDIQVEDSVAIQVKPRRPAGTTRNQIPDSILQNPSLNAAISLLPSNYNFELHKTIHNIQKACATRVALQLPEGLQMFACTLSDIITQFTSAEVLIMGDVTYGACCIDDYTARALGCDFLVHYAHSCLIPSDVNRIKTLYVFVSIDIDAKHFIATMARNFTSGKHIAVVGTIQFNATIHGVKTELEETAGIKISVPQILPLSKGEILGESQYVIEFGG
;
A
#
# COMPACT_ATOMS: atom_id res chain seq x y z
N MET A 1 37.21 -37.15 29.99
CA MET A 1 37.43 -37.15 31.46
C MET A 1 37.09 -35.72 31.92
N ALA A 2 35.79 -35.48 32.10
CA ALA A 2 35.15 -35.21 33.40
C ALA A 2 35.42 -33.76 33.85
N ASP A 3 34.48 -32.83 33.63
CA ASP A 3 33.37 -32.46 34.53
C ASP A 3 33.85 -31.98 35.92
N ILE A 4 33.48 -30.75 36.32
CA ILE A 4 32.55 -30.50 37.45
C ILE A 4 32.25 -28.99 37.65
N ILE A 5 31.00 -28.61 37.35
CA ILE A 5 29.97 -27.88 38.14
C ILE A 5 30.28 -26.54 38.85
N GLY A 6 29.46 -25.52 38.52
CA GLY A 6 29.16 -24.36 39.38
C GLY A 6 28.18 -23.35 38.75
N GLU A 7 26.87 -23.59 38.85
CA GLU A 7 25.76 -22.62 38.65
C GLU A 7 25.11 -22.30 40.02
N PRO A 8 24.13 -21.36 40.17
CA PRO A 8 24.05 -19.98 39.68
C PRO A 8 23.54 -19.02 40.80
N SER A 9 23.64 -17.69 40.64
CA SER A 9 22.85 -16.77 41.49
C SER A 9 22.53 -15.44 40.78
N GLY A 10 21.26 -15.03 40.85
CA GLY A 10 20.83 -13.66 40.58
C GLY A 10 19.67 -13.47 39.61
N LEU A 11 18.50 -14.07 39.88
CA LEU A 11 17.23 -13.59 39.31
C LEU A 11 16.96 -12.15 39.78
N GLN A 12 16.68 -11.24 38.85
CA GLN A 12 16.06 -9.94 39.10
C GLN A 12 14.53 -10.01 38.86
N PRO A 13 13.74 -9.18 39.57
CA PRO A 13 12.36 -9.49 39.90
C PRO A 13 11.35 -9.32 38.77
N GLU A 14 10.35 -10.18 38.83
CA GLU A 14 9.11 -10.23 38.08
C GLU A 14 8.37 -8.87 38.09
N SER A 15 8.15 -8.30 36.92
CA SER A 15 7.35 -7.08 36.74
C SER A 15 5.87 -7.38 36.97
N ALA A 16 5.24 -6.63 37.88
CA ALA A 16 3.83 -6.73 38.28
C ALA A 16 2.83 -6.73 37.10
N PRO A 17 1.67 -7.40 37.23
CA PRO A 17 0.68 -7.51 36.16
C PRO A 17 0.00 -6.17 35.87
N VAL A 18 0.06 -5.75 34.60
CA VAL A 18 -0.65 -4.57 34.09
C VAL A 18 -2.18 -4.82 34.13
N GLN A 19 -2.89 -4.07 34.97
CA GLN A 19 -4.36 -4.06 35.01
C GLN A 19 -4.92 -3.49 33.69
N LYS A 20 -5.59 -4.34 32.91
CA LYS A 20 -6.27 -3.93 31.66
C LYS A 20 -7.52 -3.11 32.00
N GLN A 21 -7.47 -1.80 31.75
CA GLN A 21 -8.66 -0.95 31.80
C GLN A 21 -9.67 -1.37 30.70
N PRO A 22 -10.99 -1.38 30.98
CA PRO A 22 -11.99 -1.81 30.01
C PRO A 22 -12.03 -0.85 28.82
N ARG A 23 -11.81 -1.39 27.61
CA ARG A 23 -11.92 -0.63 26.36
C ARG A 23 -13.34 -0.09 26.20
N ARG A 24 -13.48 1.24 26.21
CA ARG A 24 -14.75 1.93 25.91
C ARG A 24 -15.21 1.55 24.51
N ARG A 25 -16.36 0.88 24.43
CA ARG A 25 -16.98 0.42 23.18
C ARG A 25 -17.42 1.63 22.35
N PHE A 26 -16.98 1.73 21.10
CA PHE A 26 -17.41 2.79 20.19
C PHE A 26 -18.90 2.59 19.88
N ILE A 27 -19.74 3.52 20.34
CA ILE A 27 -21.16 3.50 20.09
C ILE A 27 -21.44 4.53 18.99
N GLY A 28 -22.03 4.09 17.88
CA GLY A 28 -22.32 4.97 16.74
C GLY A 28 -23.29 6.11 17.11
N LYS A 29 -23.22 7.22 16.36
CA LYS A 29 -23.97 8.47 16.64
C LYS A 29 -25.46 8.28 16.96
N ARG A 30 -26.10 7.29 16.33
CA ARG A 30 -27.53 6.98 16.51
C ARG A 30 -27.82 6.47 17.94
N ALA A 31 -26.98 5.60 18.48
CA ALA A 31 -27.15 5.05 19.82
C ALA A 31 -26.79 6.05 20.94
N ALA A 32 -25.89 7.01 20.66
CA ALA A 32 -25.64 8.13 21.57
C ALA A 32 -26.84 9.09 21.66
N ALA A 33 -27.53 9.33 20.54
CA ALA A 33 -28.74 10.15 20.50
C ALA A 33 -29.91 9.48 21.25
N GLU A 34 -30.08 8.16 21.10
CA GLU A 34 -31.10 7.39 21.84
C GLU A 34 -30.85 7.41 23.36
N LEU A 35 -29.59 7.31 23.80
CA LEU A 35 -29.24 7.40 25.23
C LEU A 35 -29.54 8.80 25.81
N HIS A 36 -29.31 9.85 25.03
CA HIS A 36 -29.65 11.22 25.40
C HIS A 36 -31.16 11.43 25.49
N LYS A 37 -31.93 10.85 24.57
CA LYS A 37 -33.40 10.92 24.57
C LYS A 37 -33.98 10.16 25.77
N ALA A 38 -33.42 9.00 26.11
CA ALA A 38 -33.83 8.21 27.28
C ALA A 38 -33.54 8.93 28.60
N LYS A 39 -32.39 9.62 28.72
CA LYS A 39 -32.06 10.42 29.91
C LYS A 39 -32.95 11.66 30.06
N ALA A 40 -33.28 12.34 28.95
CA ALA A 40 -34.15 13.51 28.96
C ALA A 40 -35.60 13.16 29.33
N ALA A 41 -36.07 11.95 29.00
CA ALA A 41 -37.40 11.48 29.40
C ALA A 41 -37.49 11.15 30.90
N ALA A 42 -36.38 10.74 31.53
CA ALA A 42 -36.34 10.39 32.95
C ALA A 42 -36.33 11.60 33.89
N THR A 43 -35.87 12.78 33.44
CA THR A 43 -35.84 14.01 34.24
C THR A 43 -37.11 14.86 34.16
N ALA A 44 -38.07 14.53 33.29
CA ALA A 44 -39.30 15.30 33.10
C ALA A 44 -40.46 14.93 34.06
N ALA A 45 -40.23 14.01 34.99
CA ALA A 45 -41.26 13.48 35.89
C ALA A 45 -40.90 13.62 37.38
N SER A 46 -40.66 14.83 37.87
CA SER A 46 -40.86 15.19 39.29
C SER A 46 -40.72 16.70 39.52
N ASN A 47 -41.72 17.31 40.14
CA ASN A 47 -41.80 18.72 40.57
C ASN A 47 -42.33 18.74 42.04
N PRO A 48 -42.30 19.85 42.80
CA PRO A 48 -41.14 20.27 43.61
C PRO A 48 -41.48 20.60 45.10
N SER A 49 -40.46 20.61 45.98
CA SER A 49 -40.45 21.43 47.21
C SER A 49 -39.01 21.74 47.67
N THR A 50 -38.73 23.04 47.83
CA THR A 50 -37.49 23.74 48.27
C THR A 50 -37.50 24.05 49.78
N PRO A 51 -36.47 24.66 50.42
CA PRO A 51 -35.04 24.84 50.07
C PRO A 51 -34.02 24.61 51.25
N THR A 52 -32.75 24.31 50.96
CA THR A 52 -31.57 24.84 51.69
C THR A 52 -30.27 24.73 50.86
N ASP A 53 -29.69 25.91 50.59
CA ASP A 53 -28.32 26.35 50.30
C ASP A 53 -27.24 25.46 49.64
N ASP A 54 -26.93 25.87 48.41
CA ASP A 54 -25.61 26.10 47.76
C ASP A 54 -24.68 24.93 47.36
N ILE A 55 -24.76 24.63 46.05
CA ILE A 55 -23.91 23.77 45.23
C ILE A 55 -23.11 24.63 44.25
N GLN A 56 -21.81 24.35 44.06
CA GLN A 56 -21.18 24.46 42.74
C GLN A 56 -20.27 23.24 42.48
N VAL A 57 -20.78 22.32 41.65
CA VAL A 57 -20.04 21.22 41.03
C VAL A 57 -19.96 21.55 39.54
N GLU A 58 -18.78 21.89 39.03
CA GLU A 58 -18.55 22.01 37.59
C GLU A 58 -17.99 20.70 37.04
N ASP A 59 -18.84 19.93 36.35
CA ASP A 59 -18.46 18.79 35.53
C ASP A 59 -18.22 19.30 34.10
N SER A 60 -16.98 19.71 33.81
CA SER A 60 -16.59 20.28 32.51
C SER A 60 -16.51 19.20 31.42
N VAL A 61 -17.60 18.96 30.70
CA VAL A 61 -17.56 18.19 29.45
C VAL A 61 -16.94 19.07 28.36
N ALA A 62 -15.63 18.95 28.17
CA ALA A 62 -14.90 19.60 27.08
C ALA A 62 -15.40 19.09 25.71
N ILE A 63 -16.14 19.94 25.00
CA ILE A 63 -16.52 19.73 23.59
C ILE A 63 -15.27 19.94 22.74
N GLN A 64 -14.53 18.85 22.46
CA GLN A 64 -13.52 18.89 21.41
C GLN A 64 -14.22 18.87 20.04
N VAL A 65 -14.43 20.07 19.48
CA VAL A 65 -14.75 20.23 18.06
C VAL A 65 -13.54 19.68 17.28
N LYS A 66 -13.68 18.48 16.70
CA LYS A 66 -12.67 17.97 15.76
C LYS A 66 -12.47 19.04 14.69
N PRO A 67 -11.23 19.52 14.43
CA PRO A 67 -11.01 20.40 13.31
C PRO A 67 -11.55 19.72 12.07
N ARG A 68 -12.37 20.43 11.30
CA ARG A 68 -12.86 19.99 10.00
C ARG A 68 -11.61 19.59 9.22
N ARG A 69 -11.45 18.28 8.97
CA ARG A 69 -10.36 17.79 8.12
C ARG A 69 -10.45 18.62 6.84
N PRO A 70 -9.39 19.35 6.44
CA PRO A 70 -9.41 20.02 5.16
C PRO A 70 -9.80 18.97 4.11
N ALA A 71 -10.71 19.35 3.22
CA ALA A 71 -11.04 18.54 2.05
C ALA A 71 -9.72 18.05 1.44
N GLY A 72 -9.66 16.74 1.14
CA GLY A 72 -8.43 15.99 0.89
C GLY A 72 -7.34 16.83 0.23
N THR A 73 -6.21 16.93 0.90
CA THR A 73 -5.02 17.60 0.37
C THR A 73 -4.74 17.03 -1.02
N THR A 74 -4.77 17.87 -2.06
CA THR A 74 -4.44 17.57 -3.47
C THR A 74 -2.96 17.21 -3.66
N ARG A 75 -2.32 16.64 -2.64
CA ARG A 75 -0.86 16.58 -2.47
C ARG A 75 -0.17 15.63 -3.47
N ASN A 76 -0.94 14.80 -4.17
CA ASN A 76 -0.48 13.75 -5.08
C ASN A 76 -1.13 13.79 -6.48
N GLN A 77 -1.83 14.86 -6.86
CA GLN A 77 -2.32 14.96 -8.24
C GLN A 77 -1.18 15.42 -9.16
N ILE A 78 -0.92 14.63 -10.19
CA ILE A 78 0.00 14.98 -11.27
C ILE A 78 -0.65 16.17 -12.03
N PRO A 79 0.06 17.29 -12.24
CA PRO A 79 -0.46 18.42 -12.98
C PRO A 79 -0.89 18.05 -14.41
N ASP A 80 -1.98 18.65 -14.89
CA ASP A 80 -2.47 18.46 -16.26
C ASP A 80 -1.42 18.86 -17.32
N SER A 81 -0.54 19.79 -16.99
CA SER A 81 0.58 20.18 -17.86
C SER A 81 1.57 19.06 -18.15
N ILE A 82 1.67 18.06 -17.27
CA ILE A 82 2.48 16.85 -17.48
C ILE A 82 1.63 15.77 -18.16
N LEU A 83 0.41 15.54 -17.67
CA LEU A 83 -0.49 14.51 -18.22
C LEU A 83 -0.86 14.73 -19.69
N GLN A 84 -1.10 15.98 -20.07
CA GLN A 84 -1.55 16.35 -21.41
C GLN A 84 -0.40 16.83 -22.31
N ASN A 85 0.86 16.66 -21.90
CA ASN A 85 2.00 17.07 -22.70
C ASN A 85 2.15 16.17 -23.94
N PRO A 86 1.98 16.70 -25.17
CA PRO A 86 2.01 15.87 -26.38
C PRO A 86 3.37 15.24 -26.65
N SER A 87 4.46 15.97 -26.41
CA SER A 87 5.82 15.48 -26.63
C SER A 87 6.19 14.37 -25.65
N LEU A 88 5.78 14.49 -24.40
CA LEU A 88 5.99 13.46 -23.39
C LEU A 88 5.19 12.19 -23.72
N ASN A 89 3.90 12.35 -24.04
CA ASN A 89 3.06 11.22 -24.45
C ASN A 89 3.61 10.52 -25.70
N ALA A 90 4.13 11.26 -26.67
CA ALA A 90 4.78 10.70 -27.86
C ALA A 90 6.05 9.92 -27.49
N ALA A 91 6.91 10.45 -26.62
CA ALA A 91 8.11 9.75 -26.17
C ALA A 91 7.77 8.48 -25.38
N ILE A 92 6.75 8.52 -24.50
CA ILE A 92 6.25 7.35 -23.76
C ILE A 92 5.73 6.28 -24.72
N SER A 93 5.12 6.66 -25.84
CA SER A 93 4.58 5.69 -26.82
C SER A 93 5.65 4.82 -27.50
N LEU A 94 6.94 5.15 -27.35
CA LEU A 94 8.05 4.29 -27.80
C LEU A 94 8.24 3.06 -26.91
N LEU A 95 7.75 3.09 -25.67
CA LEU A 95 7.76 1.95 -24.77
C LEU A 95 6.58 1.01 -25.09
N PRO A 96 6.68 -0.29 -24.75
CA PRO A 96 5.60 -1.22 -25.01
C PRO A 96 4.33 -0.79 -24.26
N SER A 97 3.21 -0.68 -24.98
CA SER A 97 1.94 -0.17 -24.43
C SER A 97 1.35 -1.06 -23.34
N ASN A 98 1.78 -2.32 -23.26
CA ASN A 98 1.35 -3.26 -22.23
C ASN A 98 2.15 -3.13 -20.92
N TYR A 99 3.11 -2.21 -20.82
CA TYR A 99 3.86 -1.92 -19.60
C TYR A 99 3.54 -0.50 -19.11
N ASN A 100 3.09 -0.36 -17.87
CA ASN A 100 2.89 0.95 -17.26
C ASN A 100 4.09 1.34 -16.36
N PHE A 101 4.98 2.19 -16.89
CA PHE A 101 6.14 2.71 -16.16
C PHE A 101 5.84 3.97 -15.31
N GLU A 102 4.59 4.41 -15.22
CA GLU A 102 4.14 5.62 -14.48
C GLU A 102 5.00 6.88 -14.76
N LEU A 103 5.51 7.07 -15.98
CA LEU A 103 6.48 8.14 -16.29
C LEU A 103 5.99 9.55 -15.98
N HIS A 104 4.69 9.82 -16.13
CA HIS A 104 4.09 11.10 -15.71
C HIS A 104 4.30 11.37 -14.22
N LYS A 105 4.11 10.35 -13.38
CA LYS A 105 4.32 10.43 -11.94
C LYS A 105 5.81 10.59 -11.64
N THR A 106 6.67 9.86 -12.32
CA THR A 106 8.12 9.92 -12.16
C THR A 106 8.65 11.32 -12.42
N ILE A 107 8.32 11.90 -13.59
CA ILE A 107 8.72 13.26 -13.97
C ILE A 107 8.20 14.29 -12.97
N HIS A 108 6.93 14.19 -12.58
CA HIS A 108 6.34 15.10 -11.60
C HIS A 108 7.08 15.06 -10.25
N ASN A 109 7.43 13.87 -9.76
CA ASN A 109 8.11 13.74 -8.47
C ASN A 109 9.57 14.19 -8.53
N ILE A 110 10.27 13.95 -9.64
CA ILE A 110 11.64 14.47 -9.87
C ILE A 110 11.63 16.00 -9.85
N GLN A 111 10.71 16.63 -10.59
CA GLN A 111 10.57 18.09 -10.63
C GLN A 111 10.17 18.67 -9.27
N LYS A 112 9.20 18.05 -8.59
CA LYS A 112 8.75 18.47 -7.24
C LYS A 112 9.86 18.34 -6.20
N ALA A 113 10.73 17.36 -6.34
CA ALA A 113 11.87 17.16 -5.45
C ALA A 113 13.06 18.08 -5.78
N CYS A 114 13.01 18.80 -6.90
CA CYS A 114 14.13 19.55 -7.48
C CYS A 114 15.40 18.69 -7.58
N ALA A 115 15.24 17.42 -7.95
CA ALA A 115 16.34 16.47 -8.04
C ALA A 115 17.29 16.84 -9.19
N THR A 116 18.59 16.76 -8.93
CA THR A 116 19.65 17.10 -9.89
C THR A 116 20.29 15.85 -10.49
N ARG A 117 20.33 14.74 -9.73
CA ARG A 117 20.93 13.49 -10.18
C ARG A 117 20.10 12.29 -9.72
N VAL A 118 19.49 11.61 -10.68
CA VAL A 118 18.50 10.55 -10.46
C VAL A 118 19.10 9.20 -10.78
N ALA A 119 19.10 8.27 -9.82
CA ALA A 119 19.41 6.87 -10.07
C ALA A 119 18.16 6.12 -10.56
N LEU A 120 18.31 5.31 -11.62
CA LEU A 120 17.31 4.33 -12.05
C LEU A 120 17.76 2.93 -11.67
N GLN A 121 16.96 2.26 -10.85
CA GLN A 121 17.19 0.89 -10.45
C GLN A 121 16.08 0.01 -11.03
N LEU A 122 16.46 -0.99 -11.81
CA LEU A 122 15.56 -1.82 -12.61
C LEU A 122 15.86 -3.32 -12.39
N PRO A 123 14.84 -4.19 -12.33
CA PRO A 123 15.06 -5.62 -12.38
C PRO A 123 15.53 -6.01 -13.78
N GLU A 124 16.17 -7.19 -13.87
CA GLU A 124 16.72 -7.73 -15.12
C GLU A 124 15.74 -7.63 -16.30
N GLY A 125 14.48 -8.04 -16.11
CA GLY A 125 13.46 -8.02 -17.16
C GLY A 125 13.03 -6.63 -17.64
N LEU A 126 13.39 -5.55 -16.93
CA LEU A 126 13.12 -4.17 -17.33
C LEU A 126 14.37 -3.40 -17.75
N GLN A 127 15.57 -3.95 -17.58
CA GLN A 127 16.83 -3.27 -17.95
C GLN A 127 16.90 -2.96 -19.45
N MET A 128 16.25 -3.75 -20.30
CA MET A 128 16.16 -3.46 -21.74
C MET A 128 15.48 -2.11 -22.06
N PHE A 129 14.70 -1.56 -21.13
CA PHE A 129 14.05 -0.26 -21.27
C PHE A 129 14.85 0.88 -20.62
N ALA A 130 15.96 0.59 -19.94
CA ALA A 130 16.67 1.55 -19.10
C ALA A 130 17.14 2.80 -19.87
N CYS A 131 17.73 2.61 -21.05
CA CYS A 131 18.20 3.72 -21.88
C CYS A 131 17.04 4.61 -22.33
N THR A 132 15.96 4.02 -22.84
CA THR A 132 14.77 4.78 -23.25
C THR A 132 14.14 5.54 -22.08
N LEU A 133 14.03 4.92 -20.90
CA LEU A 133 13.54 5.58 -19.69
C LEU A 133 14.45 6.74 -19.28
N SER A 134 15.77 6.54 -19.34
CA SER A 134 16.76 7.57 -19.06
C SER A 134 16.61 8.76 -20.00
N ASP A 135 16.54 8.52 -21.31
CA ASP A 135 16.40 9.56 -22.32
C ASP A 135 15.12 10.38 -22.12
N ILE A 136 13.98 9.72 -21.86
CA ILE A 136 12.72 10.40 -21.57
C ILE A 136 12.87 11.27 -20.30
N ILE A 137 13.38 10.70 -19.21
CA ILE A 137 13.49 11.45 -17.95
C ILE A 137 14.42 12.65 -18.11
N THR A 138 15.58 12.48 -18.75
CA THR A 138 16.53 13.58 -19.03
C THR A 138 15.94 14.63 -19.97
N GLN A 139 15.11 14.24 -20.95
CA GLN A 139 14.48 15.19 -21.86
C GLN A 139 13.42 16.08 -21.17
N PHE A 140 12.66 15.52 -20.21
CA PHE A 140 11.53 16.22 -19.58
C PHE A 140 11.82 16.72 -18.16
N THR A 141 13.07 16.59 -17.70
CA THR A 141 13.56 17.12 -16.42
C THR A 141 14.92 17.77 -16.61
N SER A 142 15.42 18.48 -15.59
CA SER A 142 16.78 19.02 -15.61
C SER A 142 17.80 18.08 -14.93
N ALA A 143 17.41 16.84 -14.64
CA ALA A 143 18.24 15.91 -13.89
C ALA A 143 19.15 15.09 -14.80
N GLU A 144 20.38 14.87 -14.34
CA GLU A 144 21.25 13.82 -14.89
C GLU A 144 20.72 12.46 -14.42
N VAL A 145 20.58 11.51 -15.34
CA VAL A 145 20.09 10.18 -15.02
C VAL A 145 21.23 9.16 -15.04
N LEU A 146 21.36 8.38 -13.97
CA LEU A 146 22.32 7.30 -13.83
C LEU A 146 21.59 5.97 -13.78
N ILE A 147 21.92 5.05 -14.68
CA ILE A 147 21.35 3.70 -14.70
C ILE A 147 22.20 2.81 -13.79
N MET A 148 21.59 2.20 -12.78
CA MET A 148 22.26 1.26 -11.89
C MET A 148 22.46 -0.08 -12.62
N GLY A 149 23.70 -0.56 -12.66
CA GLY A 149 24.06 -1.81 -13.35
C GLY A 149 23.66 -3.08 -12.59
N ASP A 150 23.56 -2.99 -11.26
CA ASP A 150 23.14 -4.12 -10.43
C ASP A 150 21.66 -4.43 -10.63
N VAL A 151 21.37 -5.69 -10.92
CA VAL A 151 20.01 -6.21 -11.08
C VAL A 151 19.32 -6.32 -9.72
N THR A 152 18.06 -5.89 -9.66
CA THR A 152 17.22 -6.10 -8.48
C THR A 152 16.39 -7.37 -8.62
N TYR A 153 16.56 -8.29 -7.67
CA TYR A 153 15.81 -9.55 -7.62
C TYR A 153 14.51 -9.45 -6.79
N GLY A 154 14.30 -8.33 -6.11
CA GLY A 154 13.13 -8.13 -5.26
C GLY A 154 12.98 -6.70 -4.77
N ALA A 155 11.82 -6.41 -4.21
CA ALA A 155 11.46 -5.08 -3.73
C ALA A 155 12.30 -4.61 -2.54
N CYS A 156 12.91 -5.53 -1.80
CA CYS A 156 13.79 -5.25 -0.66
C CYS A 156 15.24 -4.92 -1.07
N CYS A 157 15.58 -5.03 -2.35
CA CYS A 157 16.94 -4.82 -2.88
C CYS A 157 17.17 -3.36 -3.30
N ILE A 158 16.79 -2.40 -2.46
CA ILE A 158 17.04 -0.98 -2.73
C ILE A 158 18.51 -0.71 -2.46
N ASP A 159 19.21 -0.18 -3.45
CA ASP A 159 20.61 0.16 -3.30
C ASP A 159 20.79 1.67 -3.11
N ASP A 160 20.30 2.15 -1.96
CA ASP A 160 20.40 3.56 -1.59
C ASP A 160 21.83 3.98 -1.25
N TYR A 161 22.65 3.03 -0.77
CA TYR A 161 24.06 3.25 -0.46
C TYR A 161 24.85 3.61 -1.72
N THR A 162 24.78 2.77 -2.76
CA THR A 162 25.51 3.02 -4.02
C THR A 162 24.96 4.25 -4.72
N ALA A 163 23.64 4.44 -4.77
CA ALA A 163 23.04 5.64 -5.37
C ALA A 163 23.59 6.92 -4.72
N ARG A 164 23.70 6.96 -3.39
CA ARG A 164 24.29 8.10 -2.67
C ARG A 164 25.80 8.23 -2.88
N ALA A 165 26.53 7.12 -2.91
CA ALA A 165 27.97 7.13 -3.18
C ALA A 165 28.29 7.70 -4.58
N LEU A 166 27.39 7.48 -5.54
CA LEU A 166 27.42 8.07 -6.88
C LEU A 166 26.88 9.51 -6.93
N GLY A 167 26.49 10.09 -5.79
CA GLY A 167 26.01 11.47 -5.70
C GLY A 167 24.59 11.70 -6.21
N CYS A 168 23.77 10.64 -6.33
CA CYS A 168 22.36 10.80 -6.64
C CYS A 168 21.59 11.38 -5.43
N ASP A 169 20.63 12.25 -5.70
CA ASP A 169 19.74 12.86 -4.71
C ASP A 169 18.30 12.32 -4.79
N PHE A 170 18.03 11.47 -5.79
CA PHE A 170 16.77 10.81 -6.01
C PHE A 170 16.98 9.41 -6.59
N LEU A 171 16.18 8.44 -6.17
CA LEU A 171 16.19 7.07 -6.66
C LEU A 171 14.81 6.70 -7.19
N VAL A 172 14.72 6.27 -8.44
CA VAL A 172 13.53 5.63 -9.00
C VAL A 172 13.78 4.13 -8.99
N HIS A 173 13.04 3.43 -8.12
CA HIS A 173 13.12 1.99 -7.99
C HIS A 173 11.91 1.37 -8.69
N TYR A 174 12.15 0.77 -9.86
CA TYR A 174 11.16 -0.04 -10.55
C TYR A 174 11.20 -1.42 -9.92
N ALA A 175 10.21 -1.78 -9.09
CA ALA A 175 10.15 -3.12 -8.53
C ALA A 175 8.75 -3.42 -7.97
N HIS A 176 8.63 -4.59 -7.35
CA HIS A 176 7.42 -5.03 -6.67
C HIS A 176 7.22 -4.27 -5.35
N SER A 177 6.10 -4.57 -4.68
CA SER A 177 5.68 -4.07 -3.38
C SER A 177 6.80 -4.19 -2.33
N CYS A 178 7.59 -3.13 -2.12
CA CYS A 178 8.56 -3.11 -1.03
C CYS A 178 7.81 -2.93 0.28
N LEU A 179 7.95 -3.89 1.19
CA LEU A 179 7.33 -3.87 2.51
C LEU A 179 8.11 -3.00 3.51
N ILE A 180 9.21 -2.38 3.07
CA ILE A 180 10.06 -1.55 3.91
C ILE A 180 9.54 -0.09 3.83
N PRO A 181 9.27 0.56 4.98
CA PRO A 181 8.83 1.96 5.01
C PRO A 181 9.82 2.90 4.30
N SER A 182 9.33 3.88 3.55
CA SER A 182 10.17 4.88 2.86
C SER A 182 11.11 5.67 3.79
N ASP A 183 10.82 5.67 5.09
CA ASP A 183 11.49 6.49 6.11
C ASP A 183 12.84 5.91 6.54
N VAL A 184 13.19 4.68 6.14
CA VAL A 184 14.52 4.11 6.39
C VAL A 184 15.52 4.46 5.29
N ASN A 185 15.05 4.84 4.10
CA ASN A 185 15.93 5.12 2.97
C ASN A 185 16.64 6.46 3.21
N ARG A 186 17.96 6.47 2.99
CA ARG A 186 18.77 7.68 3.21
C ARG A 186 18.75 8.63 2.01
N ILE A 187 18.06 8.24 0.93
CA ILE A 187 17.83 8.98 -0.31
C ILE A 187 16.32 9.03 -0.61
N LYS A 188 15.84 10.13 -1.21
CA LYS A 188 14.45 10.21 -1.68
C LYS A 188 14.20 9.12 -2.71
N THR A 189 13.27 8.22 -2.44
CA THR A 189 13.00 7.07 -3.30
C THR A 189 11.56 7.12 -3.80
N LEU A 190 11.39 6.99 -5.12
CA LEU A 190 10.10 6.77 -5.77
C LEU A 190 10.00 5.30 -6.18
N TYR A 191 8.98 4.63 -5.65
CA TYR A 191 8.63 3.28 -6.09
C TYR A 191 7.65 3.37 -7.28
N VAL A 192 7.99 2.64 -8.33
CA VAL A 192 7.14 2.48 -9.52
C VAL A 192 6.78 1.02 -9.66
N PHE A 193 5.49 0.74 -9.50
CA PHE A 193 4.93 -0.61 -9.72
C PHE A 193 4.59 -0.76 -11.20
N VAL A 194 5.36 -1.57 -11.90
CA VAL A 194 5.13 -1.81 -13.32
C VAL A 194 4.02 -2.84 -13.49
N SER A 195 2.81 -2.35 -13.81
CA SER A 195 1.70 -3.21 -14.23
C SER A 195 1.95 -3.68 -15.66
N ILE A 196 1.72 -4.96 -15.91
CA ILE A 196 1.85 -5.58 -17.22
C ILE A 196 0.48 -6.09 -17.65
N ASP A 197 -0.02 -5.52 -18.73
CA ASP A 197 -1.26 -5.96 -19.34
C ASP A 197 -1.03 -7.21 -20.18
N ILE A 198 -1.95 -8.17 -20.02
CA ILE A 198 -2.03 -9.38 -20.83
C ILE A 198 -3.40 -9.43 -21.50
N ASP A 199 -3.51 -10.19 -22.60
CA ASP A 199 -4.79 -10.38 -23.28
C ASP A 199 -5.75 -11.20 -22.41
N ALA A 200 -6.58 -10.48 -21.65
CA ALA A 200 -7.58 -11.04 -20.77
C ALA A 200 -8.58 -11.93 -21.53
N LYS A 201 -8.97 -11.56 -22.76
CA LYS A 201 -9.93 -12.33 -23.55
C LYS A 201 -9.33 -13.67 -23.97
N HIS A 202 -8.07 -13.65 -24.42
CA HIS A 202 -7.34 -14.87 -24.75
C HIS A 202 -7.16 -15.76 -23.52
N PHE A 203 -6.81 -15.18 -22.37
CA PHE A 203 -6.71 -15.90 -21.10
C PHE A 203 -8.03 -16.58 -20.72
N ILE A 204 -9.14 -15.84 -20.76
CA ILE A 204 -10.48 -16.36 -20.45
C ILE A 204 -10.87 -17.49 -21.40
N ALA A 205 -10.70 -17.28 -22.71
CA ALA A 205 -11.00 -18.30 -23.71
C ALA A 205 -10.13 -19.56 -23.55
N THR A 206 -8.90 -19.42 -23.04
CA THR A 206 -8.01 -20.54 -22.75
C THR A 206 -8.47 -21.28 -21.50
N MET A 207 -8.83 -20.56 -20.43
CA MET A 207 -9.37 -21.15 -19.21
C MET A 207 -10.67 -21.91 -19.48
N ALA A 208 -11.62 -21.31 -20.20
CA ALA A 208 -12.89 -21.92 -20.57
C ALA A 208 -12.73 -23.18 -21.43
N ARG A 209 -11.67 -23.24 -22.27
CA ARG A 209 -11.37 -24.43 -23.07
C ARG A 209 -10.75 -25.58 -22.28
N ASN A 210 -9.99 -25.28 -21.22
CA ASN A 210 -9.23 -26.29 -20.48
C ASN A 210 -9.94 -26.79 -19.23
N PHE A 211 -10.89 -26.03 -18.69
CA PHE A 211 -11.57 -26.38 -17.43
C PHE A 211 -13.08 -26.50 -17.63
N THR A 212 -13.66 -27.56 -17.08
CA THR A 212 -15.10 -27.83 -17.13
C THR A 212 -15.87 -27.01 -16.09
N SER A 213 -17.16 -26.75 -16.35
CA SER A 213 -18.07 -26.13 -15.38
C SER A 213 -18.12 -26.90 -14.04
N GLY A 214 -18.33 -26.19 -12.94
CA GLY A 214 -18.43 -26.73 -11.57
C GLY A 214 -17.09 -26.93 -10.87
N LYS A 215 -15.96 -26.59 -11.49
CA LYS A 215 -14.64 -26.57 -10.82
C LYS A 215 -14.48 -25.29 -10.01
N HIS A 216 -13.70 -25.39 -8.92
CA HIS A 216 -13.26 -24.25 -8.13
C HIS A 216 -11.76 -24.06 -8.37
N ILE A 217 -11.39 -22.90 -8.91
CA ILE A 217 -10.00 -22.57 -9.24
C ILE A 217 -9.56 -21.39 -8.39
N ALA A 218 -8.37 -21.51 -7.80
CA ALA A 218 -7.69 -20.38 -7.18
C ALA A 218 -6.77 -19.74 -8.22
N VAL A 219 -6.92 -18.43 -8.43
CA VAL A 219 -6.08 -17.65 -9.35
C VAL A 219 -5.15 -16.78 -8.54
N VAL A 220 -3.86 -16.95 -8.80
CA VAL A 220 -2.77 -16.26 -8.16
C VAL A 220 -1.69 -15.93 -9.19
N GLY A 221 -0.89 -14.90 -8.93
CA GLY A 221 0.21 -14.50 -9.79
C GLY A 221 1.05 -13.43 -9.11
N THR A 222 2.01 -12.88 -9.83
CA THR A 222 2.87 -11.81 -9.31
C THR A 222 2.17 -10.45 -9.43
N ILE A 223 2.65 -9.44 -8.68
CA ILE A 223 2.01 -8.12 -8.60
C ILE A 223 1.80 -7.45 -9.97
N GLN A 224 2.68 -7.71 -10.94
CA GLN A 224 2.61 -7.12 -12.29
C GLN A 224 1.31 -7.45 -13.01
N PHE A 225 0.69 -8.59 -12.72
CA PHE A 225 -0.53 -9.07 -13.39
C PHE A 225 -1.79 -8.94 -12.53
N ASN A 226 -1.69 -8.28 -11.36
CA ASN A 226 -2.75 -8.28 -10.37
C ASN A 226 -4.05 -7.63 -10.90
N ALA A 227 -3.92 -6.56 -11.69
CA ALA A 227 -5.06 -5.93 -12.35
C ALA A 227 -5.86 -6.92 -13.22
N THR A 228 -5.17 -7.75 -14.02
CA THR A 228 -5.82 -8.77 -14.84
C THR A 228 -6.44 -9.88 -13.99
N ILE A 229 -5.74 -10.38 -12.95
CA ILE A 229 -6.28 -11.41 -12.04
C ILE A 229 -7.63 -11.00 -11.46
N HIS A 230 -7.75 -9.73 -11.06
CA HIS A 230 -9.02 -9.20 -10.59
C HIS A 230 -10.05 -8.98 -11.69
N GLY A 231 -9.63 -8.52 -12.86
CA GLY A 231 -10.51 -8.22 -13.98
C GLY A 231 -11.19 -9.46 -14.59
N VAL A 232 -10.51 -10.61 -14.60
CA VAL A 232 -11.01 -11.83 -15.27
C VAL A 232 -11.97 -12.67 -14.42
N LYS A 233 -12.07 -12.38 -13.11
CA LYS A 233 -12.86 -13.19 -12.17
C LYS A 233 -14.32 -13.34 -12.60
N THR A 234 -15.01 -12.22 -12.79
CA THR A 234 -16.45 -12.21 -13.08
C THR A 234 -16.73 -12.90 -14.42
N GLU A 235 -15.94 -12.60 -15.43
CA GLU A 235 -16.14 -13.16 -16.77
C GLU A 235 -15.86 -14.66 -16.82
N LEU A 236 -14.88 -15.18 -16.07
CA LEU A 236 -14.66 -16.63 -15.94
C LEU A 236 -15.81 -17.35 -15.24
N GLU A 237 -16.37 -16.74 -14.19
CA GLU A 237 -17.52 -17.29 -13.46
C GLU A 237 -18.77 -17.36 -14.36
N GLU A 238 -19.02 -16.31 -15.15
CA GLU A 238 -20.18 -16.21 -16.04
C GLU A 238 -20.06 -17.07 -17.31
N THR A 239 -18.90 -17.07 -17.97
CA THR A 239 -18.74 -17.72 -19.28
C THR A 239 -18.43 -19.21 -19.19
N ALA A 240 -17.66 -19.64 -18.18
CA ALA A 240 -17.20 -21.02 -18.06
C ALA A 240 -17.89 -21.80 -16.93
N GLY A 241 -18.68 -21.13 -16.07
CA GLY A 241 -19.31 -21.76 -14.90
C GLY A 241 -18.27 -22.30 -13.89
N ILE A 242 -17.09 -21.67 -13.85
CA ILE A 242 -15.99 -22.03 -12.95
C ILE A 242 -16.02 -21.06 -11.77
N LYS A 243 -16.04 -21.58 -10.54
CA LYS A 243 -15.93 -20.74 -9.34
C LYS A 243 -14.49 -20.23 -9.20
N ILE A 244 -14.28 -18.94 -9.02
CA ILE A 244 -12.94 -18.33 -8.92
C ILE A 244 -12.70 -17.77 -7.52
N SER A 245 -11.64 -18.26 -6.88
CA SER A 245 -11.08 -17.66 -5.66
C SER A 245 -9.80 -16.91 -5.97
N VAL A 246 -9.64 -15.74 -5.36
CA VAL A 246 -8.41 -14.94 -5.43
C VAL A 246 -7.92 -14.77 -3.99
N PRO A 247 -7.09 -15.72 -3.49
CA PRO A 247 -6.70 -15.76 -2.09
C PRO A 247 -5.77 -14.61 -1.73
N GLN A 248 -5.68 -14.27 -0.45
CA GLN A 248 -4.83 -13.18 0.05
C GLN A 248 -4.02 -13.63 1.25
N ILE A 249 -2.74 -13.28 1.25
CA ILE A 249 -1.87 -13.42 2.41
C ILE A 249 -1.37 -12.02 2.73
N LEU A 250 -1.75 -11.47 3.88
CA LEU A 250 -1.22 -10.17 4.29
C LEU A 250 0.29 -10.29 4.55
N PRO A 251 1.10 -9.27 4.23
CA PRO A 251 0.69 -7.93 3.77
C PRO A 251 0.45 -7.78 2.26
N LEU A 252 0.53 -8.87 1.48
CA LEU A 252 0.38 -8.83 0.02
C LEU A 252 -1.06 -8.52 -0.40
N SER A 253 -1.17 -8.04 -1.64
CA SER A 253 -2.44 -7.80 -2.30
C SER A 253 -3.17 -9.13 -2.55
N LYS A 254 -4.48 -9.07 -2.76
CA LYS A 254 -5.24 -10.26 -3.16
C LYS A 254 -4.64 -10.81 -4.47
N GLY A 255 -4.49 -12.12 -4.55
CA GLY A 255 -3.95 -12.82 -5.72
C GLY A 255 -2.44 -12.67 -5.93
N GLU A 256 -1.72 -11.90 -5.09
CA GLU A 256 -0.29 -11.64 -5.23
C GLU A 256 0.56 -12.68 -4.49
N ILE A 257 1.50 -13.33 -5.20
CA ILE A 257 2.45 -14.31 -4.67
C ILE A 257 3.89 -13.84 -4.85
N LEU A 258 4.76 -14.22 -3.92
CA LEU A 258 6.22 -14.11 -4.02
C LEU A 258 6.86 -15.50 -3.94
N GLY A 259 8.13 -15.64 -4.34
CA GLY A 259 8.83 -16.93 -4.35
C GLY A 259 8.92 -17.63 -2.98
N GLU A 260 8.83 -16.87 -1.89
CA GLU A 260 8.80 -17.36 -0.51
C GLU A 260 7.38 -17.46 0.09
N SER A 261 6.34 -17.11 -0.68
CA SER A 261 4.95 -17.16 -0.20
C SER A 261 4.44 -18.59 -0.09
N GLN A 262 3.95 -18.98 1.10
CA GLN A 262 3.23 -20.23 1.30
C GLN A 262 1.72 -20.00 1.32
N TYR A 263 1.01 -20.58 0.36
CA TYR A 263 -0.45 -20.57 0.31
C TYR A 263 -1.04 -21.80 1.02
N VAL A 264 -1.92 -21.54 1.99
CA VAL A 264 -2.92 -22.51 2.42
C VAL A 264 -4.25 -22.10 1.79
N ILE A 265 -4.63 -22.80 0.72
CA ILE A 265 -5.89 -22.54 0.01
C ILE A 265 -6.95 -23.46 0.60
N GLU A 266 -7.79 -22.93 1.48
CA GLU A 266 -8.98 -23.62 1.94
C GLU A 266 -10.12 -23.41 0.94
N PHE A 267 -10.36 -24.43 0.12
CA PHE A 267 -11.59 -24.48 -0.66
C PHE A 267 -12.73 -24.84 0.29
N GLY A 268 -13.40 -23.83 0.85
CA GLY A 268 -14.65 -24.03 1.56
C GLY A 268 -15.64 -24.79 0.67
N GLY A 269 -16.05 -25.97 1.15
CA GLY A 269 -16.98 -26.89 0.48
C GLY A 269 -18.35 -26.30 0.23
#